data_AF-A0A183J4P3-F1
#
_entry.id   AF-A0A183J4P3-F1
#
_cell.length_a   1.000
_cell.length_b   1.000
_cell.length_c   1.000
_cell.angle_alpha   90.00
_cell.angle_beta   90.00
_cell.angle_gamma   90.00
#
_symmetry.space_group_name_H-M   'P 1'
#
loop_
_entity.id
_entity.type
_entity.pdbx_description
1 polymer ?
#
loop_
_entity_poly.entity_id
_entity_poly.type
_entity_poly.pdbx_seq_one_letter_code
_entity_poly.pdbx_strand_id
1 'polypeptide(L)'
;MHTRSDKGASARIQPYKTAEELYRACQPSYRKAGGFIEEGSESSSVVEEFQPDYADEGDKPSESGSARLECIDCGKCFSDSFLFNKFGHRCCDACRDRDGEHKLITCSNAKKLYLLKDCDLNSRQPPLRFLLRKNPHSPRGGDMKLYLRLQVSFISCMMVSPVITMRRLNNELSTYGEVLKVFKERLKNVKETEKFVSSVSLKAE
;
A
#
# COMPACT_ATOMS: atom_id res chain seq x y z
N MET A 1 -63.59 23.76 19.17
CA MET A 1 -62.88 23.45 17.90
C MET A 1 -61.46 23.99 17.98
N HIS A 2 -60.49 23.17 18.36
CA HIS A 2 -59.06 23.45 18.13
C HIS A 2 -58.39 22.10 17.85
N THR A 3 -58.25 21.78 16.57
CA THR A 3 -57.69 20.53 16.06
C THR A 3 -56.17 20.58 16.11
N ARG A 4 -55.57 19.52 16.66
CA ARG A 4 -54.15 19.17 16.51
C ARG A 4 -53.83 18.96 15.03
N SER A 5 -52.70 19.48 14.57
CA SER A 5 -52.10 19.12 13.28
C SER A 5 -50.61 18.90 13.48
N ASP A 6 -50.25 17.62 13.66
CA ASP A 6 -48.89 17.12 13.49
C ASP A 6 -48.48 17.28 12.02
N LYS A 7 -47.35 17.94 11.75
CA LYS A 7 -46.68 17.90 10.45
C LYS A 7 -45.30 17.27 10.62
N GLY A 8 -45.24 15.96 10.41
CA GLY A 8 -43.99 15.24 10.20
C GLY A 8 -43.40 15.64 8.84
N ALA A 9 -42.28 16.37 8.85
CA ALA A 9 -41.49 16.62 7.66
C ALA A 9 -40.64 15.38 7.37
N SER A 10 -41.12 14.51 6.48
CA SER A 10 -40.31 13.43 5.91
C SER A 10 -39.25 14.05 5.01
N ALA A 11 -38.02 14.17 5.52
CA ALA A 11 -36.87 14.60 4.74
C ALA A 11 -36.60 13.54 3.66
N ARG A 12 -36.92 13.86 2.40
CA ARG A 12 -36.58 13.05 1.24
C ARG A 12 -35.06 12.99 1.14
N ILE A 13 -34.46 11.91 1.65
CA ILE A 13 -33.04 11.61 1.53
C ILE A 13 -32.73 11.58 0.04
N GLN A 14 -31.95 12.55 -0.44
CA GLN A 14 -31.48 12.51 -1.82
C GLN A 14 -30.53 11.32 -1.95
N PRO A 15 -30.70 10.47 -2.98
CA PRO A 15 -29.82 9.33 -3.18
C PRO A 15 -28.39 9.83 -3.40
N TYR A 16 -27.44 9.14 -2.77
CA TYR A 16 -26.03 9.43 -2.95
C TYR A 16 -25.65 9.19 -4.41
N LYS A 17 -24.82 10.08 -4.97
CA LYS A 17 -24.32 9.96 -6.34
C LYS A 17 -23.56 8.65 -6.51
N THR A 18 -23.78 7.99 -7.64
CA THR A 18 -23.11 6.73 -7.95
C THR A 18 -21.61 6.95 -8.18
N ALA A 19 -20.81 5.88 -8.06
CA ALA A 19 -19.36 5.97 -8.29
C ALA A 19 -19.02 6.47 -9.70
N GLU A 20 -19.86 6.15 -10.69
CA GLU A 20 -19.71 6.58 -12.08
C GLU A 20 -19.97 8.09 -12.26
N GLU A 21 -20.98 8.62 -11.57
CA GLU A 21 -21.28 10.06 -11.56
C GLU A 21 -20.20 10.88 -10.88
N LEU A 22 -19.64 10.38 -9.78
CA LEU A 22 -18.49 11.00 -9.10
C LEU A 22 -17.24 10.94 -9.97
N TYR A 23 -17.04 9.84 -10.71
CA TYR A 23 -15.91 9.67 -11.62
C TYR A 23 -15.98 10.66 -12.79
N ARG A 24 -17.13 10.83 -13.45
CA ARG A 24 -17.31 11.83 -14.52
C ARG A 24 -17.15 13.27 -14.04
N ALA A 25 -17.65 13.58 -12.84
CA ALA A 25 -17.58 14.94 -12.30
C ALA A 25 -16.15 15.40 -11.98
N CYS A 26 -15.23 14.46 -11.71
CA CYS A 26 -13.82 14.74 -11.42
C CYS A 26 -12.91 14.63 -12.65
N GLN A 27 -13.42 14.39 -13.86
CA GLN A 27 -12.58 14.36 -15.05
C GLN A 27 -12.24 15.79 -15.51
N PRO A 28 -10.94 16.16 -15.58
CA PRO A 28 -10.51 17.35 -16.29
C PRO A 28 -10.98 17.24 -17.74
N SER A 29 -11.25 18.38 -18.39
CA SER A 29 -11.77 18.41 -19.76
C SER A 29 -11.00 17.45 -20.67
N TYR A 30 -11.75 16.73 -21.50
CA TYR A 30 -11.35 15.63 -22.40
C TYR A 30 -10.10 15.91 -23.25
N ARG A 31 -9.63 17.16 -23.31
CA ARG A 31 -8.40 17.58 -23.98
C ARG A 31 -7.11 17.17 -23.23
N LYS A 32 -7.17 16.87 -21.93
CA LYS A 32 -5.98 16.52 -21.10
C LYS A 32 -5.93 15.05 -20.66
N ALA A 33 -6.97 14.27 -20.93
CA ALA A 33 -6.95 12.82 -20.77
C ALA A 33 -6.57 12.21 -22.11
N GLY A 34 -5.30 11.83 -22.27
CA GLY A 34 -4.74 11.28 -23.51
C GLY A 34 -5.65 10.23 -24.14
N GLY A 35 -6.31 10.62 -25.23
CA GLY A 35 -7.04 9.71 -26.11
C GLY A 35 -6.05 8.91 -26.96
N PHE A 36 -6.41 7.68 -27.28
CA PHE A 36 -5.74 6.89 -28.31
C PHE A 36 -5.67 7.70 -29.60
N ILE A 37 -4.47 8.00 -30.09
CA ILE A 37 -4.25 8.58 -31.42
C ILE A 37 -3.94 7.42 -32.38
N GLU A 38 -4.69 7.36 -33.48
CA GLU A 38 -4.42 6.51 -34.63
C GLU A 38 -3.09 6.87 -35.30
N GLU A 39 -2.42 5.86 -35.83
CA GLU A 39 -1.08 5.93 -36.41
C GLU A 39 -0.97 7.00 -37.53
N GLY A 40 -0.06 7.95 -37.38
CA GLY A 40 0.29 8.89 -38.44
C GLY A 40 1.23 10.02 -38.00
N SER A 41 2.46 9.95 -38.50
CA SER A 41 3.50 11.00 -38.60
C SER A 41 4.20 11.55 -37.34
N GLU A 42 5.49 11.21 -37.30
CA GLU A 42 6.66 12.02 -36.94
C GLU A 42 6.93 12.38 -35.47
N SER A 43 8.14 11.97 -35.09
CA SER A 43 8.82 12.08 -33.81
C SER A 43 8.98 13.51 -33.27
N SER A 44 8.66 13.68 -32.00
CA SER A 44 9.51 14.45 -31.07
C SER A 44 9.34 13.94 -29.65
N SER A 45 10.39 13.29 -29.15
CA SER A 45 10.50 12.78 -27.79
C SER A 45 10.88 13.90 -26.83
N VAL A 46 9.88 14.47 -26.16
CA VAL A 46 10.09 15.16 -24.88
C VAL A 46 9.27 14.42 -23.84
N VAL A 47 9.92 13.48 -23.15
CA VAL A 47 9.41 12.93 -21.89
C VAL A 47 9.65 13.98 -20.83
N GLU A 48 8.60 14.74 -20.50
CA GLU A 48 8.59 15.63 -19.35
C GLU A 48 8.48 14.77 -18.08
N GLU A 49 9.56 14.71 -17.30
CA GLU A 49 9.60 14.05 -16.00
C GLU A 49 8.57 14.71 -15.08
N PHE A 50 7.59 13.94 -14.59
CA PHE A 50 6.67 14.39 -13.55
C PHE A 50 7.44 14.51 -12.21
N GLN A 51 8.02 15.68 -11.96
CA GLN A 51 8.43 16.10 -10.63
C GLN A 51 7.20 16.70 -9.93
N PRO A 52 6.77 16.18 -8.77
CA PRO A 52 5.72 16.84 -8.01
C PRO A 52 6.26 18.17 -7.46
N ASP A 53 5.69 19.26 -7.96
CA ASP A 53 5.89 20.62 -7.48
C ASP A 53 5.39 20.72 -6.04
N TYR A 54 6.31 20.60 -5.08
CA TYR A 54 6.11 21.12 -3.72
C TYR A 54 6.44 22.61 -3.72
N ALA A 55 5.65 23.42 -4.42
CA ALA A 55 5.66 24.87 -4.26
C ALA A 55 4.45 25.24 -3.38
N ASP A 56 4.62 25.09 -2.07
CA ASP A 56 3.87 25.90 -1.11
C ASP A 56 4.69 27.18 -0.92
N GLU A 57 4.24 28.25 -1.56
CA GLU A 57 4.68 29.62 -1.31
C GLU A 57 4.14 30.02 0.08
N GLY A 58 4.93 29.78 1.12
CA GLY A 58 4.60 30.17 2.49
C GLY A 58 5.78 30.00 3.45
N ASP A 59 6.31 31.15 3.89
CA ASP A 59 7.35 31.34 4.92
C ASP A 59 8.78 30.86 4.61
N LYS A 60 9.60 31.82 4.14
CA LYS A 60 11.05 31.82 4.39
C LYS A 60 11.29 31.91 5.91
N PRO A 61 11.90 30.91 6.57
CA PRO A 61 12.44 31.13 7.90
C PRO A 61 13.66 32.04 7.77
N SER A 62 13.62 33.16 8.48
CA SER A 62 14.78 34.00 8.74
C SER A 62 15.95 33.16 9.26
N GLU A 63 17.16 33.45 8.77
CA GLU A 63 18.41 32.94 9.31
C GLU A 63 18.58 33.40 10.76
N SER A 64 18.18 32.57 11.72
CA SER A 64 18.78 32.43 13.05
C SER A 64 17.98 31.43 13.88
N GLY A 65 18.48 30.21 13.95
CA GLY A 65 17.93 29.16 14.80
C GLY A 65 18.30 27.81 14.25
N SER A 66 19.43 27.26 14.68
CA SER A 66 19.64 25.81 14.59
C SER A 66 18.42 25.16 15.25
N ALA A 67 17.50 24.63 14.44
CA ALA A 67 16.32 23.95 14.95
C ALA A 67 16.82 22.70 15.68
N ARG A 68 17.07 22.83 16.99
CA ARG A 68 17.44 21.73 17.86
C ARG A 68 16.23 20.79 17.91
N LEU A 69 16.27 19.74 17.11
CA LEU A 69 15.29 18.68 17.15
C LEU A 69 15.62 17.78 18.33
N GLU A 70 14.61 17.38 19.10
CA GLU A 70 14.79 16.46 20.22
C GLU A 70 14.48 15.03 19.76
N CYS A 71 15.36 14.09 20.11
CA CYS A 71 15.19 12.68 19.80
C CYS A 71 14.05 12.11 20.66
N ILE A 72 13.09 11.43 20.03
CA ILE A 72 11.94 10.81 20.72
C ILE A 72 12.41 9.69 21.67
N ASP A 73 13.51 9.00 21.36
CA ASP A 73 13.96 7.83 22.12
C ASP A 73 14.85 8.19 23.32
N CYS A 74 15.68 9.24 23.20
CA CYS A 74 16.64 9.60 24.26
C CYS A 74 16.56 11.06 24.74
N GLY A 75 15.69 11.89 24.15
CA GLY A 75 15.54 13.31 24.51
C GLY A 75 16.70 14.22 24.13
N LYS A 76 17.80 13.68 23.58
CA LYS A 76 18.97 14.48 23.19
C LYS A 76 18.65 15.33 21.96
N CYS A 77 19.13 16.57 21.97
CA CYS A 77 19.05 17.43 20.79
C CYS A 77 19.97 16.92 19.67
N PHE A 78 19.50 16.95 18.44
CA PHE A 78 20.26 16.69 17.23
C PHE A 78 19.88 17.71 16.14
N SER A 79 20.80 18.01 15.24
CA SER A 79 20.58 18.88 14.10
C SER A 79 20.00 18.11 12.91
N ASP A 80 20.58 16.95 12.65
CA ASP A 80 20.31 16.11 11.50
C ASP A 80 20.41 14.64 11.90
N SER A 81 19.65 13.79 11.22
CA SER A 81 19.77 12.34 11.36
C SER A 81 19.29 11.66 10.09
N PHE A 82 19.72 10.42 9.86
CA PHE A 82 19.27 9.66 8.70
C PHE A 82 17.74 9.50 8.67
N LEU A 83 17.15 9.18 9.82
CA LEU A 83 15.71 8.92 9.93
C LEU A 83 14.90 10.22 9.78
N PHE A 84 15.40 11.33 10.29
CA PHE A 84 14.74 12.62 10.15
C PHE A 84 14.81 13.11 8.69
N ASN A 85 15.99 13.09 8.09
CA ASN A 85 16.19 13.60 6.72
C ASN A 85 15.41 12.79 5.68
N LYS A 86 15.35 11.46 5.83
CA LYS A 86 14.74 10.57 4.82
C LYS A 86 13.28 10.27 5.09
N PHE A 87 12.89 10.14 6.35
CA PHE A 87 11.54 9.69 6.73
C PHE A 87 10.79 10.71 7.57
N GLY A 88 11.40 11.84 7.96
CA GLY A 88 10.80 12.83 8.85
C GLY A 88 10.67 12.34 10.29
N HIS A 89 11.34 11.23 10.65
CA HIS A 89 11.22 10.63 11.98
C HIS A 89 12.29 11.16 12.93
N ARG A 90 11.87 11.77 14.05
CA ARG A 90 12.75 12.47 15.00
C ARG A 90 13.51 11.50 15.93
N CYS A 91 14.41 10.73 15.35
CA CYS A 91 15.32 9.83 16.08
C CYS A 91 16.76 10.13 15.68
N CYS A 92 17.67 10.25 16.64
CA CYS A 92 19.09 10.44 16.39
C CYS A 92 19.75 9.15 15.89
N ASP A 93 20.88 9.24 15.20
CA ASP A 93 21.52 8.06 14.62
C ASP A 93 22.04 7.06 15.66
N ALA A 94 22.25 7.49 16.91
CA ALA A 94 22.65 6.61 18.02
C ALA A 94 21.50 5.72 18.52
N CYS A 95 20.24 6.18 18.42
CA CYS A 95 19.05 5.41 18.81
C CYS A 95 18.48 4.57 17.65
N ARG A 96 19.08 4.67 16.46
CA ARG A 96 18.60 3.98 15.27
C ARG A 96 18.79 2.46 15.38
N ASP A 97 17.71 1.78 15.75
CA ASP A 97 17.57 0.33 15.66
C ASP A 97 17.34 -0.19 14.22
N ARG A 98 18.39 -0.73 13.60
CA ARG A 98 18.35 -1.23 12.20
C ARG A 98 17.58 -2.54 12.04
N ASP A 99 17.40 -3.31 13.10
CA ASP A 99 16.84 -4.67 13.03
C ASP A 99 15.42 -4.76 13.58
N GLY A 100 15.02 -3.86 14.48
CA GLY A 100 13.67 -3.76 15.01
C GLY A 100 12.82 -2.71 14.28
N GLU A 101 12.48 -1.63 14.97
CA GLU A 101 11.45 -0.68 14.53
C GLU A 101 11.90 0.23 13.38
N HIS A 102 13.17 0.62 13.37
CA HIS A 102 13.74 1.47 12.31
C HIS A 102 14.28 0.66 11.12
N LYS A 103 13.93 -0.63 11.05
CA LYS A 103 14.25 -1.49 9.91
C LYS A 103 13.59 -0.97 8.63
N LEU A 104 14.35 -0.97 7.55
CA LEU A 104 13.83 -0.66 6.22
C LEU A 104 13.24 -1.92 5.59
N ILE A 105 12.02 -1.84 5.09
CA ILE A 105 11.31 -2.94 4.44
C ILE A 105 10.91 -2.57 3.02
N THR A 106 10.99 -3.52 2.09
CA THR A 106 10.57 -3.31 0.70
C THR A 106 9.06 -3.12 0.61
N CYS A 107 8.60 -2.45 -0.45
CA CYS A 107 7.16 -2.32 -0.77
C CYS A 107 6.45 -3.69 -0.77
N SER A 108 7.08 -4.72 -1.35
CA SER A 108 6.53 -6.09 -1.36
C SER A 108 6.46 -6.71 0.04
N ASN A 109 7.47 -6.53 0.89
CA ASN A 109 7.45 -7.03 2.26
C ASN A 109 6.44 -6.28 3.12
N ALA A 110 6.29 -4.96 2.94
CA ALA A 110 5.28 -4.16 3.62
C ALA A 110 3.86 -4.68 3.35
N LYS A 111 3.53 -4.93 2.07
CA LYS A 111 2.22 -5.50 1.68
C LYS A 111 1.96 -6.86 2.32
N LYS A 112 2.95 -7.76 2.28
CA LYS A 112 2.83 -9.12 2.83
C LYS A 112 2.70 -9.13 4.35
N LEU A 113 3.58 -8.42 5.06
CA LEU A 113 3.63 -8.44 6.52
C LEU A 113 2.42 -7.74 7.17
N TYR A 114 1.88 -6.71 6.52
CA TYR A 114 0.82 -5.87 7.08
C TYR A 114 -0.51 -5.96 6.32
N LEU A 115 -0.63 -6.91 5.38
CA LEU A 115 -1.82 -7.15 4.54
C LEU A 115 -2.34 -5.88 3.86
N LEU A 116 -1.41 -5.03 3.43
CA LEU A 116 -1.68 -3.73 2.81
C LEU A 116 -1.86 -3.88 1.30
N LYS A 117 -2.74 -3.03 0.74
CA LYS A 117 -2.89 -2.89 -0.71
C LYS A 117 -1.96 -1.80 -1.25
N ASP A 118 -1.80 -1.78 -2.56
CA ASP A 118 -1.00 -0.78 -3.28
C ASP A 118 -1.49 0.66 -3.07
N CYS A 119 -2.81 0.83 -3.01
CA CYS A 119 -3.41 2.14 -2.71
C CYS A 119 -3.13 2.59 -1.27
N ASP A 120 -2.99 1.65 -0.32
CA ASP A 120 -2.72 1.96 1.08
C ASP A 120 -1.31 2.55 1.27
N LEU A 121 -0.36 2.18 0.40
CA LEU A 121 1.01 2.70 0.43
C LEU A 121 1.25 3.92 -0.47
N ASN A 122 0.60 3.99 -1.65
CA ASN A 122 0.92 5.00 -2.66
C ASN A 122 -0.03 6.20 -2.71
N SER A 123 -1.31 6.02 -2.39
CA SER A 123 -2.35 7.00 -2.74
C SER A 123 -2.99 7.70 -1.55
N ARG A 124 -2.68 7.25 -0.33
CA ARG A 124 -3.31 7.78 0.88
C ARG A 124 -2.51 8.95 1.47
N GLN A 125 -3.25 9.90 2.02
CA GLN A 125 -2.70 11.01 2.79
C GLN A 125 -2.62 10.62 4.27
N PRO A 126 -1.53 10.98 4.98
CA PRO A 126 -0.31 11.60 4.45
C PRO A 126 0.55 10.61 3.64
N PRO A 127 1.21 11.06 2.56
CA PRO A 127 2.05 10.18 1.74
C PRO A 127 3.23 9.64 2.56
N LEU A 128 3.42 8.33 2.49
CA LEU A 128 4.57 7.65 3.09
C LEU A 128 5.86 8.06 2.38
N ARG A 129 6.82 8.57 3.15
CA ARG A 129 8.19 8.78 2.65
C ARG A 129 8.87 7.44 2.44
N PHE A 130 9.65 7.33 1.36
CA PHE A 130 10.40 6.11 1.02
C PHE A 130 11.79 6.45 0.49
N LEU A 131 12.67 5.45 0.54
CA LEU A 131 13.98 5.49 -0.07
C LEU A 131 14.00 4.65 -1.35
N LEU A 132 14.43 5.25 -2.46
CA LEU A 132 14.74 4.53 -3.69
C LEU A 132 16.13 3.91 -3.63
N ARG A 133 16.23 2.64 -3.99
CA ARG A 133 17.49 1.90 -4.14
C ARG A 133 17.45 1.03 -5.39
N LYS A 134 18.60 0.78 -6.01
CA LYS A 134 18.71 -0.21 -7.09
C LYS A 134 18.34 -1.59 -6.58
N ASN A 135 17.58 -2.35 -7.35
CA ASN A 135 17.19 -3.70 -6.98
C ASN A 135 18.43 -4.62 -6.98
N PRO A 136 18.75 -5.29 -5.85
CA PRO A 136 19.92 -6.15 -5.76
C PRO A 136 19.84 -7.38 -6.67
N HIS A 137 18.63 -7.83 -7.02
CA HIS A 137 18.45 -8.98 -7.93
C HIS A 137 18.55 -8.58 -9.41
N SER A 138 18.22 -7.33 -9.74
CA SER A 138 18.30 -6.83 -11.12
C SER A 138 18.62 -5.34 -11.09
N PRO A 139 19.90 -4.95 -11.18
CA PRO A 139 20.30 -3.54 -11.20
C PRO A 139 19.77 -2.77 -12.42
N ARG A 140 19.44 -3.49 -13.50
CA ARG A 140 18.77 -2.95 -14.70
C ARG A 140 17.25 -2.87 -14.54
N GLY A 141 16.68 -3.71 -13.68
CA GLY A 141 15.29 -3.60 -13.24
C GLY A 141 15.13 -2.36 -12.36
N GLY A 142 14.01 -1.67 -12.49
CA GLY A 142 13.78 -0.38 -11.83
C GLY A 142 14.05 -0.34 -10.32
N ASP A 143 14.10 0.87 -9.78
CA ASP A 143 14.42 1.08 -8.37
C ASP A 143 13.34 0.51 -7.44
N MET A 144 13.77 -0.08 -6.33
CA MET A 144 12.89 -0.53 -5.26
C MET A 144 12.63 0.58 -4.25
N LYS A 145 11.39 0.64 -3.77
CA LYS A 145 10.99 1.50 -2.65
C LYS A 145 11.20 0.79 -1.33
N LEU A 146 11.91 1.45 -0.42
CA LEU A 146 12.14 1.03 0.97
C LEU A 146 11.40 1.97 1.93
N TYR A 147 10.57 1.41 2.79
CA TYR A 147 9.79 2.11 3.80
C TYR A 147 10.34 1.84 5.20
N LEU A 148 10.13 2.77 6.13
CA LEU A 148 10.42 2.53 7.54
C LEU A 148 9.36 1.58 8.12
N ARG A 149 9.77 0.48 8.73
CA ARG A 149 8.85 -0.52 9.30
C ARG A 149 7.87 0.11 10.28
N LEU A 150 8.34 1.00 11.16
CA LEU A 150 7.51 1.75 12.11
C LEU A 150 6.37 2.52 11.42
N GLN A 151 6.65 3.23 10.33
CA GLN A 151 5.64 4.00 9.58
C GLN A 151 4.58 3.08 8.96
N VAL A 152 5.02 1.95 8.39
CA VAL A 152 4.11 0.97 7.78
C VAL A 152 3.22 0.32 8.83
N SER A 153 3.79 -0.02 9.99
CA SER A 153 3.04 -0.57 11.13
C SER A 153 1.96 0.40 11.61
N PHE A 154 2.32 1.68 11.74
CA PHE A 154 1.40 2.73 12.17
C PHE A 154 0.22 2.88 11.20
N ILE A 155 0.48 2.96 9.89
CA ILE A 155 -0.58 3.08 8.88
C ILE A 155 -1.42 1.81 8.82
N SER A 156 -0.81 0.62 8.93
CA SER A 156 -1.57 -0.63 9.01
C SER A 156 -2.57 -0.61 10.17
N CYS A 157 -2.11 -0.18 11.35
CA CYS A 157 -2.95 -0.07 12.54
C CYS A 157 -4.08 0.97 12.37
N MET A 158 -3.79 2.13 11.78
CA MET A 158 -4.80 3.18 11.59
C MET A 158 -5.83 2.83 10.51
N MET A 159 -5.39 2.17 9.44
CA MET A 159 -6.19 2.02 8.22
C MET A 159 -6.96 0.70 8.17
N VAL A 160 -6.37 -0.37 8.67
CA VAL A 160 -6.99 -1.69 8.60
C VAL A 160 -7.70 -1.95 9.92
N SER A 161 -8.99 -1.59 9.97
CA SER A 161 -9.87 -1.97 11.07
C SER A 161 -9.68 -3.46 11.37
N PRO A 162 -9.58 -3.87 12.65
CA PRO A 162 -9.40 -5.26 13.04
C PRO A 162 -10.39 -6.20 12.32
N VAL A 163 -11.62 -5.76 12.08
CA VAL A 163 -12.65 -6.53 11.37
C VAL A 163 -12.27 -6.80 9.90
N ILE A 164 -11.70 -5.81 9.20
CA ILE A 164 -11.28 -5.95 7.81
C ILE A 164 -10.04 -6.85 7.73
N THR A 165 -9.09 -6.69 8.67
CA THR A 165 -7.91 -7.56 8.79
C THR A 165 -8.33 -9.01 9.01
N MET A 166 -9.24 -9.26 9.96
CA MET A 166 -9.77 -10.58 10.27
C MET A 166 -10.48 -11.23 9.08
N ARG A 167 -11.30 -10.47 8.33
CA ARG A 167 -11.93 -11.01 7.10
C ARG A 167 -10.91 -11.39 6.04
N ARG A 168 -9.86 -10.58 5.84
CA ARG A 168 -8.79 -10.90 4.86
C ARG A 168 -8.04 -12.17 5.27
N LEU A 169 -7.65 -12.27 6.53
CA LEU A 169 -6.99 -13.45 7.09
C LEU A 169 -7.87 -14.71 6.94
N ASN A 170 -9.16 -14.62 7.24
CA ASN A 170 -10.09 -15.74 7.07
C ASN A 170 -10.24 -16.17 5.60
N ASN A 171 -10.27 -15.22 4.67
CA ASN A 171 -10.31 -15.55 3.24
C ASN A 171 -9.03 -16.25 2.77
N GLU A 172 -7.85 -15.78 3.20
CA GLU A 172 -6.58 -16.46 2.90
C GLU A 172 -6.54 -17.87 3.52
N LEU A 173 -6.98 -18.04 4.77
CA LEU A 173 -7.11 -19.36 5.39
C LEU A 173 -8.06 -20.28 4.62
N SER A 174 -9.16 -19.75 4.09
CA SER A 174 -10.10 -20.50 3.25
C SER A 174 -9.45 -21.00 1.96
N THR A 175 -8.68 -20.16 1.27
CA THR A 175 -7.98 -20.58 0.04
C THR A 175 -6.92 -21.64 0.34
N TYR A 176 -6.17 -21.51 1.43
CA TYR A 176 -5.27 -22.59 1.88
C TYR A 176 -6.04 -23.90 2.17
N GLY A 177 -7.22 -23.80 2.77
CA GLY A 177 -8.11 -24.94 2.99
C GLY A 177 -8.51 -25.64 1.69
N GLU A 178 -8.82 -24.89 0.64
CA GLU A 178 -9.13 -25.43 -0.70
C GLU A 178 -7.91 -26.13 -1.32
N VAL A 179 -6.73 -25.50 -1.25
CA VAL A 179 -5.48 -26.11 -1.74
C VAL A 179 -5.18 -27.43 -1.02
N LEU A 180 -5.41 -27.49 0.30
CA LEU A 180 -5.23 -28.72 1.07
C LEU A 180 -6.20 -29.83 0.66
N LYS A 181 -7.43 -29.50 0.27
CA LYS A 181 -8.39 -30.49 -0.27
C LYS A 181 -7.87 -31.09 -1.57
N VAL A 182 -7.42 -30.25 -2.51
CA VAL A 182 -6.84 -30.69 -3.78
C VAL A 182 -5.62 -31.57 -3.56
N PHE A 183 -4.73 -31.19 -2.63
CA PHE A 183 -3.55 -31.98 -2.31
C PHE A 183 -3.90 -33.36 -1.73
N LYS A 184 -4.85 -33.42 -0.79
CA LYS A 184 -5.34 -34.70 -0.23
C LYS A 184 -5.94 -35.61 -1.29
N GLU A 185 -6.69 -35.04 -2.23
CA GLU A 185 -7.29 -35.79 -3.34
C GLU A 185 -6.21 -36.36 -4.28
N ARG A 186 -5.19 -35.55 -4.63
CA ARG A 186 -4.03 -36.04 -5.40
C ARG A 186 -3.31 -37.19 -4.69
N LEU A 187 -3.09 -37.10 -3.37
CA LEU A 187 -2.47 -38.17 -2.60
C LEU A 187 -3.32 -39.46 -2.60
N LYS A 188 -4.64 -39.33 -2.56
CA LYS A 188 -5.54 -40.49 -2.67
C LYS A 188 -5.38 -41.17 -4.01
N ASN A 189 -5.36 -40.39 -5.09
CA ASN A 189 -5.18 -40.89 -6.45
C ASN A 189 -3.82 -41.58 -6.61
N VAL A 190 -2.73 -41.00 -6.08
CA VAL A 190 -1.40 -41.63 -6.09
C VAL A 190 -1.43 -42.99 -5.40
N LYS A 191 -2.01 -43.09 -4.21
CA LYS A 191 -2.13 -44.36 -3.48
C LYS A 191 -2.97 -45.39 -4.23
N GLU A 192 -4.03 -44.95 -4.91
CA GLU A 192 -4.85 -45.83 -5.76
C GLU A 192 -4.06 -46.31 -6.97
N THR A 193 -3.27 -45.44 -7.62
CA THR A 193 -2.38 -45.84 -8.72
C THR A 193 -1.28 -46.79 -8.27
N GLU A 194 -0.67 -46.59 -7.10
CA GLU A 194 0.34 -47.50 -6.55
C GLU A 194 -0.26 -48.89 -6.31
N LYS A 195 -1.44 -48.97 -5.69
CA LYS A 195 -2.16 -50.24 -5.52
C LYS A 195 -2.47 -50.92 -6.85
N PHE A 196 -2.89 -50.14 -7.85
CA PHE A 196 -3.17 -50.67 -9.19
C PHE A 196 -1.92 -51.24 -9.84
N VAL A 197 -0.80 -50.50 -9.85
CA VAL A 197 0.48 -50.95 -10.40
C VAL A 197 0.96 -52.23 -9.69
N SER A 198 0.91 -52.28 -8.36
CA SER A 198 1.26 -53.51 -7.62
C SER A 198 0.38 -54.69 -7.98
N SER A 199 -0.92 -54.48 -8.21
CA SER A 199 -1.86 -55.55 -8.59
C SER A 199 -1.66 -56.07 -10.01
N VAL A 200 -1.12 -55.25 -10.91
CA VAL A 200 -0.79 -55.65 -12.29
C VAL A 200 0.52 -56.43 -12.32
N SER A 201 1.54 -56.01 -11.57
CA SER A 201 2.81 -56.78 -11.47
C SER A 201 2.61 -58.20 -10.95
N LEU A 202 1.72 -58.41 -9.97
CA LEU A 202 1.44 -59.74 -9.40
C LEU A 202 0.68 -60.69 -10.34
N LYS A 203 0.15 -60.20 -11.48
CA LYS A 203 -0.58 -61.01 -12.47
C LYS A 203 0.26 -61.34 -13.71
N ALA A 204 1.49 -60.84 -13.78
CA ALA A 204 2.39 -61.02 -14.92
C ALA A 204 3.47 -62.10 -14.69
N GLU A 205 3.48 -62.73 -13.50
CA GLU A 205 4.29 -63.92 -13.14
C GLU A 205 3.41 -65.17 -13.07
#